data_AF-A0A1L9GKK4-F1
#
_entry.id   AF-A0A1L9GKK4-F1
#
_cell.length_a   1.000
_cell.length_b   1.000
_cell.length_c   1.000
_cell.angle_alpha   90.00
_cell.angle_beta   90.00
_cell.angle_gamma   90.00
#
_symmetry.space_group_name_H-M   'P 1'
#
loop_
_entity.id
_entity.type
_entity.pdbx_description
1 polymer ?
#
loop_
_entity_poly.entity_id
_entity_poly.type
_entity_poly.pdbx_seq_one_letter_code
_entity_poly.pdbx_strand_id
1 'polypeptide(L)'
;MNLAEIQSFKQIGRRLRSEREGRGLTLPAVARLCGMSVSELVRIENGELLGFRQALEDALTNAEVYAKALDVELDSGERQHSGMASINAKNDDVFIPVFLRKK
;
A
#
# COMPACT_ATOMS: atom_id res chain seq x y z
N MET A 1 -14.56 -12.65 -6.23
CA MET A 1 -14.06 -11.32 -5.86
C MET A 1 -15.22 -10.34 -5.82
N ASN A 2 -15.49 -9.72 -4.68
CA ASN A 2 -16.56 -8.74 -4.50
C ASN A 2 -15.99 -7.31 -4.29
N LEU A 3 -16.86 -6.30 -4.28
CA LEU A 3 -16.46 -4.91 -4.12
C LEU A 3 -15.78 -4.64 -2.77
N ALA A 4 -16.22 -5.33 -1.70
CA ALA A 4 -15.68 -5.15 -0.36
C ALA A 4 -14.24 -5.66 -0.25
N GLU A 5 -13.91 -6.80 -0.86
CA GLU A 5 -12.54 -7.33 -0.94
C GLU A 5 -11.61 -6.36 -1.67
N ILE A 6 -12.08 -5.77 -2.78
CA ILE A 6 -11.31 -4.78 -3.54
C ILE A 6 -11.04 -3.52 -2.72
N GLN A 7 -12.06 -3.03 -2.00
CA GLN A 7 -11.93 -1.86 -1.14
C GLN A 7 -10.99 -2.12 0.04
N SER A 8 -11.13 -3.28 0.67
CA SER A 8 -10.28 -3.72 1.78
C SER A 8 -8.81 -3.80 1.35
N PHE A 9 -8.52 -4.46 0.22
CA PHE A 9 -7.15 -4.56 -0.28
C PHE A 9 -6.55 -3.20 -0.65
N LYS A 10 -7.35 -2.29 -1.21
CA LYS A 10 -6.91 -0.90 -1.43
C LYS A 10 -6.54 -0.19 -0.13
N GLN A 11 -7.25 -0.44 0.97
CA GLN A 11 -6.92 0.14 2.27
C GLN A 11 -5.60 -0.46 2.81
N ILE A 12 -5.39 -1.76 2.65
CA ILE A 12 -4.12 -2.43 2.99
C ILE A 12 -2.95 -1.80 2.22
N GLY A 13 -3.09 -1.66 0.90
CA GLY A 13 -2.08 -1.04 0.04
C GLY A 13 -1.70 0.37 0.48
N ARG A 14 -2.68 1.22 0.76
CA ARG A 14 -2.46 2.59 1.29
C ARG A 14 -1.71 2.56 2.61
N ARG A 15 -2.11 1.70 3.55
CA ARG A 15 -1.45 1.60 4.85
C ARG A 15 0.01 1.16 4.73
N LEU A 16 0.29 0.15 3.91
CA LEU A 16 1.65 -0.34 3.68
C LEU A 16 2.54 0.75 3.05
N ARG A 17 2.00 1.52 2.09
CA ARG A 17 2.70 2.68 1.52
C ARG A 17 3.05 3.72 2.59
N SER A 18 2.08 4.12 3.40
CA SER A 18 2.29 5.11 4.47
C SER A 18 3.34 4.65 5.49
N GLU A 19 3.31 3.38 5.90
CA GLU A 19 4.30 2.80 6.81
C GLU A 19 5.70 2.75 6.19
N ARG A 20 5.80 2.33 4.92
CA ARG A 20 7.08 2.33 4.19
C ARG A 20 7.67 3.74 4.13
N GLU A 21 6.85 4.71 3.72
CA GLU A 21 7.29 6.10 3.52
C GLU A 21 7.60 6.80 4.83
N GLY A 22 6.81 6.57 5.88
CA GLY A 22 7.07 7.08 7.23
C GLY A 22 8.41 6.61 7.81
N ARG A 23 8.92 5.47 7.34
CA ARG A 23 10.24 4.91 7.72
C ARG A 23 11.36 5.30 6.73
N GLY A 24 11.07 6.11 5.71
CA GLY A 24 12.04 6.50 4.69
C GLY A 24 12.53 5.34 3.80
N LEU A 25 11.79 4.23 3.74
CA LEU A 25 12.17 3.05 2.99
C LEU A 25 11.80 3.21 1.51
N THR A 26 12.73 2.83 0.63
CA THR A 26 12.48 2.81 -0.83
C THR A 26 11.83 1.49 -1.24
N LEU A 27 11.03 1.51 -2.30
CA LEU A 27 10.44 0.28 -2.86
C LEU A 27 11.50 -0.81 -3.16
N PRO A 28 12.66 -0.52 -3.77
CA PRO A 28 13.70 -1.53 -3.97
C PRO A 28 14.27 -2.10 -2.68
N ALA A 29 14.37 -1.31 -1.61
CA ALA A 29 14.86 -1.80 -0.33
C ALA A 29 13.91 -2.84 0.27
N VAL A 30 12.61 -2.52 0.30
CA VAL A 30 11.57 -3.42 0.77
C VAL A 30 11.42 -4.65 -0.13
N ALA A 31 11.48 -4.48 -1.45
CA ALA A 31 11.36 -5.57 -2.41
C ALA A 31 12.39 -6.68 -2.12
N ARG A 32 13.62 -6.29 -1.80
CA ARG A 32 14.68 -7.23 -1.38
C ARG A 32 14.37 -7.91 -0.04
N LEU A 33 13.80 -7.19 0.93
CA LEU A 33 13.40 -7.77 2.22
C LEU A 33 12.27 -8.80 2.08
N CYS A 34 11.35 -8.55 1.15
CA CYS A 34 10.18 -9.41 0.91
C CYS A 34 10.45 -10.56 -0.07
N GLY A 35 11.58 -10.54 -0.79
CA GLY A 35 11.84 -11.48 -1.89
C GLY A 35 10.90 -11.27 -3.09
N MET A 36 10.40 -10.05 -3.28
CA MET A 36 9.45 -9.69 -4.35
C MET A 36 10.08 -8.75 -5.36
N SER A 37 9.44 -8.63 -6.53
CA SER A 37 9.75 -7.56 -7.47
C SER A 37 9.16 -6.22 -7.01
N VAL A 38 9.80 -5.12 -7.44
CA VAL A 38 9.26 -3.76 -7.21
C VAL A 38 7.86 -3.60 -7.80
N SER A 39 7.56 -4.25 -8.94
CA SER A 39 6.24 -4.17 -9.57
C SER A 39 5.14 -4.89 -8.78
N GLU A 40 5.48 -5.96 -8.05
CA GLU A 40 4.54 -6.57 -7.09
C GLU A 40 4.24 -5.63 -5.94
N LEU A 41 5.24 -4.98 -5.35
CA LEU A 41 5.00 -4.00 -4.28
C LEU A 41 4.16 -2.80 -4.76
N VAL A 42 4.42 -2.28 -5.95
CA VAL A 42 3.62 -1.18 -6.53
C VAL A 42 2.16 -1.61 -6.70
N ARG A 43 1.91 -2.83 -7.19
CA ARG A 43 0.54 -3.36 -7.31
C ARG A 43 -0.14 -3.49 -5.96
N ILE A 44 0.57 -3.98 -4.93
CA ILE A 44 0.04 -4.06 -3.57
C ILE A 44 -0.33 -2.65 -3.07
N GLU A 45 0.59 -1.69 -3.16
CA GLU A 45 0.36 -0.34 -2.64
C GLU A 45 -0.77 0.41 -3.37
N ASN A 46 -0.98 0.13 -4.65
CA ASN A 46 -2.09 0.67 -5.44
C ASN A 46 -3.41 -0.09 -5.21
N GLY A 47 -3.37 -1.26 -4.54
CA GLY A 47 -4.52 -2.14 -4.37
C GLY A 47 -4.97 -2.83 -5.66
N GLU A 48 -4.04 -3.12 -6.58
CA GLU A 48 -4.29 -3.72 -7.88
C GLU A 48 -4.40 -5.25 -7.81
N LEU A 49 -5.50 -5.76 -7.27
CA LEU A 49 -5.80 -7.20 -7.16
C LEU A 49 -5.78 -7.94 -8.51
N LEU A 50 -6.30 -7.29 -9.56
CA LEU A 50 -6.42 -7.90 -10.89
C LEU A 50 -5.08 -7.98 -11.63
N GLY A 51 -4.05 -7.28 -11.14
CA GLY A 51 -2.71 -7.29 -11.72
C GLY A 51 -1.89 -8.53 -11.34
N PHE A 52 -2.43 -9.41 -10.48
CA PHE A 52 -1.81 -10.67 -10.06
C PHE A 52 -2.25 -11.80 -10.99
N ARG A 53 -1.26 -12.48 -11.58
CA ARG A 53 -1.46 -13.40 -12.70
C ARG A 53 -2.12 -14.73 -12.30
N GLN A 54 -2.04 -15.13 -11.03
CA GLN A 54 -2.32 -16.52 -10.63
C GLN A 54 -3.39 -16.66 -9.54
N ALA A 55 -3.51 -15.80 -8.54
CA ALA A 55 -4.68 -15.83 -7.63
C ALA A 55 -4.85 -14.56 -6.77
N LEU A 56 -6.05 -14.39 -6.22
CA LEU A 56 -6.33 -13.49 -5.08
C LEU A 56 -5.45 -13.83 -3.86
N GLU A 57 -5.25 -15.12 -3.62
CA GLU A 57 -4.44 -15.65 -2.53
C GLU A 57 -3.00 -15.11 -2.60
N ASP A 58 -2.39 -15.12 -3.80
CA ASP A 58 -1.04 -14.57 -3.99
C ASP A 58 -0.95 -13.09 -3.60
N ALA A 59 -1.98 -12.30 -3.94
CA ALA A 59 -2.01 -10.87 -3.62
C ALA A 59 -2.06 -10.64 -2.10
N LEU A 60 -2.88 -11.41 -1.39
CA LEU A 60 -3.02 -11.33 0.06
C LEU A 60 -1.76 -11.85 0.78
N THR A 61 -1.25 -13.00 0.37
CA THR A 61 0.00 -13.57 0.91
C THR A 61 1.16 -12.60 0.71
N ASN A 62 1.26 -11.97 -0.46
CA ASN A 62 2.31 -10.99 -0.71
C ASN A 62 2.13 -9.73 0.16
N ALA A 63 0.89 -9.26 0.34
CA ALA A 63 0.62 -8.15 1.25
C ALA A 63 0.98 -8.48 2.71
N GLU A 64 0.75 -9.71 3.16
CA GLU A 64 1.14 -10.18 4.50
C GLU A 64 2.66 -10.26 4.67
N VAL A 65 3.38 -10.78 3.68
CA VAL A 65 4.86 -10.80 3.70
C VAL A 65 5.41 -9.39 3.75
N TYR A 66 4.84 -8.46 2.97
CA TYR A 66 5.21 -7.06 3.01
C TYR A 66 4.94 -6.44 4.40
N ALA A 67 3.76 -6.68 4.97
CA ALA A 67 3.43 -6.20 6.31
C ALA A 67 4.40 -6.72 7.38
N LYS A 68 4.76 -8.01 7.33
CA LYS A 68 5.78 -8.60 8.21
C LYS A 68 7.15 -7.97 8.04
N ALA A 69 7.57 -7.70 6.81
CA ALA A 69 8.85 -7.02 6.54
C ALA A 69 8.89 -5.59 7.09
N LEU A 70 7.73 -4.95 7.25
CA LEU A 70 7.58 -3.67 7.91
C LEU A 70 7.22 -3.77 9.39
N ASP A 71 7.09 -4.96 9.99
CA ASP A 71 6.58 -5.10 11.36
C ASP A 71 5.25 -4.35 11.57
N VAL A 72 4.31 -4.55 10.63
CA VAL A 72 2.98 -3.94 10.62
C VAL A 72 1.93 -5.04 10.78
N GLU A 73 1.05 -4.89 11.78
CA GLU A 73 -0.10 -5.78 11.94
C GLU A 73 -1.24 -5.36 11.00
N LEU A 74 -1.55 -6.20 10.01
CA LEU A 74 -2.75 -6.04 9.18
C LEU A 74 -3.98 -6.52 9.97
N ASP A 75 -4.47 -5.66 10.87
CA ASP A 75 -5.65 -5.96 11.66
C ASP A 75 -6.84 -6.25 10.73
N SER A 76 -7.38 -7.47 10.80
CA SER A 76 -8.56 -7.90 10.05
C SER A 76 -9.81 -7.31 10.69
N GLY A 77 -9.95 -5.99 10.57
CA GLY A 77 -11.22 -5.29 10.63
C GLY A 77 -12.10 -5.52 11.85
N GLU A 78 -11.61 -5.38 13.09
CA GLU A 78 -12.47 -5.07 14.24
C GLU A 78 -11.80 -4.11 15.22
N ARG A 79 -11.48 -2.88 14.79
CA ARG A 79 -11.44 -1.75 15.72
C ARG A 79 -12.20 -0.56 15.17
N GLN A 80 -13.20 -0.21 15.96
CA GLN A 80 -14.13 0.88 15.84
C GLN A 80 -13.47 2.14 15.27
N HIS A 81 -14.11 2.70 14.25
CA HIS A 81 -13.89 4.08 13.84
C HIS A 81 -14.26 4.99 15.02
N SER A 82 -13.30 5.30 15.88
CA SER A 82 -13.37 6.43 16.79
C SER A 82 -12.07 7.21 16.67
N GLY A 83 -12.15 8.28 15.88
CA GLY A 83 -11.01 9.13 15.53
C GLY A 83 -11.32 9.92 14.28
N MET A 84 -12.20 10.91 14.40
CA MET A 84 -12.43 11.95 13.40
C MET A 84 -11.10 12.52 12.88
N ALA A 85 -10.92 12.47 11.56
CA ALA A 85 -10.24 13.53 10.83
C ALA A 85 -11.05 13.80 9.55
N SER A 86 -12.10 14.61 9.70
CA SER A 86 -12.56 15.44 8.59
C SER A 86 -11.39 16.33 8.17
N ILE A 87 -10.77 16.05 7.03
CA ILE A 87 -10.19 17.10 6.22
C ILE A 87 -10.67 16.94 4.78
N ASN A 88 -11.27 18.03 4.33
CA ASN A 88 -11.83 18.29 3.02
C ASN A 88 -11.08 17.66 1.85
N ALA A 89 -11.86 17.14 0.91
CA ALA A 89 -11.53 17.15 -0.50
C ALA A 89 -11.18 18.59 -0.93
N LYS A 90 -9.92 18.85 -1.25
CA LYS A 90 -9.42 19.73 -2.33
C LYS A 90 -7.90 19.87 -2.23
N ASN A 91 -7.26 19.72 -3.39
CA ASN A 91 -5.84 19.83 -3.69
C ASN A 91 -5.00 18.60 -3.37
N ASP A 92 -5.01 17.67 -4.33
CA ASP A 92 -3.78 17.00 -4.76
C ASP A 92 -2.79 18.08 -5.22
N ASP A 93 -2.13 18.74 -4.26
CA ASP A 93 -0.88 19.41 -4.55
C ASP A 93 0.11 18.30 -4.90
N VAL A 94 0.19 18.01 -6.20
CA VAL A 94 1.22 17.18 -6.78
C VAL A 94 2.54 17.79 -6.35
N PHE A 95 3.11 17.24 -5.29
CA PHE A 95 4.45 17.59 -4.86
C PHE A 95 5.37 17.15 -6.00
N ILE A 96 5.75 18.10 -6.87
CA ILE A 96 6.77 17.89 -7.89
C ILE A 96 8.12 18.23 -7.23
N PRO A 97 8.98 17.21 -6.97
CA PRO A 97 10.33 17.43 -6.50
C PRO A 97 11.05 18.46 -7.37
N VAL A 98 11.83 19.32 -6.74
CA VAL A 98 12.44 20.50 -7.38
C VAL A 98 13.27 20.14 -8.63
N PHE A 99 13.85 18.93 -8.66
CA PHE A 99 14.65 18.42 -9.78
C PHE A 99 13.81 17.96 -11.00
N LEU A 100 12.50 17.73 -10.84
CA LEU A 100 11.58 17.40 -11.93
C LEU A 100 10.86 18.62 -12.50
N ARG A 101 11.07 19.81 -11.93
CA ARG A 101 10.53 21.06 -12.47
C ARG A 101 11.35 21.45 -13.69
N LYS A 102 10.70 21.56 -14.86
CA LYS A 102 11.35 22.13 -16.05
C LYS A 102 11.69 23.59 -15.77
N LYS A 103 12.92 24.00 -16.11
CA LYS A 103 13.36 25.40 -16.02
C LYS A 103 12.66 26.26 -17.05
#